data_AF-A0A7V3SA91-F1
#
_entry.id   AF-A0A7V3SA91-F1
#
_cell.length_a   1.000
_cell.length_b   1.000
_cell.length_c   1.000
_cell.angle_alpha   90.00
_cell.angle_beta   90.00
_cell.angle_gamma   90.00
#
_symmetry.space_group_name_H-M   'P 1'
#
loop_
_entity.id
_entity.type
_entity.pdbx_description
1 polymer ?
#
loop_
_entity_poly.entity_id
_entity_poly.type
_entity_poly.pdbx_seq_one_letter_code
_entity_poly.pdbx_strand_id
1 'polypeptide(L)'
;MTPHEERKIALWNRDLTGDVPLKVFLTPDPRSKELRSFGTELSIFAPRVQLGKEESADASMPFIEIRGNLRYSAVPLGLELDPFLQALSVSSGSEILFMPVALKEKLSHIDRPVRIKLYVAQGCPTCPAVVRNLVLLPLQNPHVHLHVIDAGLFPEAAEADSVLGVPTIILENGLRWSGAIRLEEIVEALASRDRSGLSTPAVERMLQEGHASRVAQMIMANGAIPREFIDLLTEERFTVRLGAMAAMEEIIQQNHPLAATITKPLWERFERVTEPVQIDILYLLGETGSRETIPTLESVLNGRHREHVKEVARESVERIRERTGESG
;
A
#
# COMPACT_ATOMS: atom_id res chain seq x y z
N MET A 1 18.71 9.07 -29.12
CA MET A 1 19.40 9.86 -28.07
C MET A 1 20.31 10.91 -28.71
N THR A 2 20.72 11.95 -27.97
CA THR A 2 21.77 12.90 -28.39
C THR A 2 23.16 12.44 -27.93
N PRO A 3 24.28 12.87 -28.57
CA PRO A 3 25.63 12.50 -28.13
C PRO A 3 25.97 12.90 -26.69
N HIS A 4 25.29 13.91 -26.14
CA HIS A 4 25.46 14.29 -24.75
C HIS A 4 24.81 13.26 -23.81
N GLU A 5 23.60 12.82 -24.12
CA GLU A 5 22.88 11.80 -23.35
C GLU A 5 23.59 10.44 -23.42
N GLU A 6 24.08 10.05 -24.59
CA GLU A 6 24.88 8.82 -24.78
C GLU A 6 26.11 8.79 -23.87
N ARG A 7 26.88 9.90 -23.86
CA ARG A 7 28.04 10.04 -22.96
C ARG A 7 27.63 9.97 -21.50
N LYS A 8 26.51 10.61 -21.13
CA LYS A 8 26.02 10.61 -19.76
C LYS A 8 25.64 9.20 -19.30
N ILE A 9 24.89 8.46 -20.12
CA ILE A 9 24.51 7.07 -19.87
C ILE A 9 25.74 6.18 -19.73
N ALA A 10 26.72 6.33 -20.61
CA ALA A 10 27.95 5.54 -20.57
C ALA A 10 28.80 5.81 -19.32
N LEU A 11 28.82 7.06 -18.82
CA LEU A 11 29.47 7.40 -17.55
C LEU A 11 28.71 6.80 -16.37
N TRP A 12 27.39 7.01 -16.30
CA TRP A 12 26.52 6.44 -15.28
C TRP A 12 26.67 4.92 -15.16
N ASN A 13 26.73 4.20 -16.28
CA ASN A 13 26.91 2.74 -16.29
C ASN A 13 28.20 2.28 -15.62
N ARG A 14 29.27 3.10 -15.61
CA ARG A 14 30.53 2.76 -14.94
C ARG A 14 30.41 2.78 -13.43
N ASP A 15 29.49 3.59 -12.90
CA ASP A 15 29.27 3.77 -11.46
C ASP A 15 28.32 2.71 -10.88
N LEU A 16 27.65 1.93 -11.72
CA LEU A 16 26.81 0.82 -11.28
C LEU A 16 27.66 -0.26 -10.59
N THR A 17 27.14 -0.80 -9.50
CA THR A 17 27.79 -1.86 -8.70
C THR A 17 27.34 -3.27 -9.09
N GLY A 18 26.26 -3.38 -9.86
CA GLY A 18 25.70 -4.65 -10.33
C GLY A 18 24.86 -4.46 -11.59
N ASP A 19 24.22 -5.54 -12.02
CA ASP A 19 23.34 -5.54 -13.18
C ASP A 19 21.97 -4.96 -12.83
N VAL A 20 21.39 -4.22 -13.77
CA VAL A 20 20.10 -3.53 -13.61
C VAL A 20 19.08 -4.20 -14.53
N PRO A 21 18.12 -4.97 -14.01
CA PRO A 21 17.07 -5.54 -14.84
C PRO A 21 16.11 -4.45 -15.31
N LEU A 22 15.85 -4.40 -16.61
CA LEU A 22 14.88 -3.49 -17.22
C LEU A 22 13.93 -4.27 -18.11
N LYS A 23 12.62 -4.05 -17.94
CA LYS A 23 11.61 -4.67 -18.81
C LYS A 23 10.91 -3.60 -19.62
N VAL A 24 10.60 -3.93 -20.87
CA VAL A 24 9.76 -3.11 -21.74
C VAL A 24 8.54 -3.93 -22.11
N PHE A 25 7.38 -3.39 -21.74
CA PHE A 25 6.08 -3.96 -22.04
C PHE A 25 5.47 -3.23 -23.22
N LEU A 26 5.12 -3.99 -24.25
CA LEU A 26 4.60 -3.48 -25.50
C LEU A 26 3.12 -3.80 -25.62
N THR A 27 2.40 -2.91 -26.28
CA THR A 27 0.96 -3.03 -26.53
C THR A 27 0.71 -2.88 -28.04
N PRO A 28 -0.53 -3.07 -28.52
CA PRO A 28 -0.88 -2.74 -29.91
C PRO A 28 -0.69 -1.26 -30.28
N ASP A 29 -0.43 -0.39 -29.30
CA ASP A 29 -0.20 1.03 -29.52
C ASP A 29 1.06 1.29 -30.37
N PRO A 30 0.99 2.14 -31.42
CA PRO A 30 2.15 2.48 -32.24
C PRO A 30 3.33 3.03 -31.44
N ARG A 31 3.07 3.72 -30.32
CA ARG A 31 4.08 4.31 -29.42
C ARG A 31 4.97 3.27 -28.73
N SER A 32 4.63 1.98 -28.87
CA SER A 32 5.46 0.86 -28.43
C SER A 32 6.83 0.85 -29.11
N LYS A 33 6.93 1.39 -30.34
CA LYS A 33 8.19 1.46 -31.08
C LYS A 33 9.18 2.39 -30.39
N GLU A 34 8.73 3.54 -29.91
CA GLU A 34 9.54 4.57 -29.27
C GLU A 34 10.15 4.04 -27.97
N LEU A 35 9.36 3.37 -27.13
CA LEU A 35 9.84 2.79 -25.86
C LEU A 35 10.82 1.63 -26.10
N ARG A 36 10.55 0.79 -27.12
CA ARG A 36 11.47 -0.28 -27.54
C ARG A 36 12.80 0.30 -28.02
N SER A 37 12.76 1.30 -28.89
CA SER A 37 13.96 1.97 -29.40
C SER A 37 14.77 2.57 -28.27
N PHE A 38 14.12 3.26 -27.33
CA PHE A 38 14.78 3.79 -26.14
C PHE A 38 15.46 2.69 -25.31
N GLY A 39 14.76 1.60 -24.98
CA GLY A 39 15.34 0.50 -24.20
C GLY A 39 16.54 -0.16 -24.91
N THR A 40 16.45 -0.29 -26.23
CA THR A 40 17.55 -0.82 -27.06
C THR A 40 18.76 0.11 -27.04
N GLU A 41 18.57 1.41 -27.31
CA GLU A 41 19.63 2.41 -27.26
C GLU A 41 20.29 2.47 -25.88
N LEU A 42 19.49 2.47 -24.82
CA LEU A 42 19.98 2.47 -23.43
C LEU A 42 20.90 1.27 -23.17
N SER A 43 20.51 0.07 -23.58
CA SER A 43 21.32 -1.15 -23.38
C SER A 43 22.65 -1.13 -24.14
N ILE A 44 22.72 -0.41 -25.27
CA ILE A 44 23.96 -0.25 -26.05
C ILE A 44 24.96 0.61 -25.27
N PHE A 45 24.50 1.74 -24.72
CA PHE A 45 25.37 2.67 -24.00
C PHE A 45 25.57 2.31 -22.51
N ALA A 46 24.71 1.46 -21.95
CA ALA A 46 24.81 0.94 -20.59
C ALA A 46 24.73 -0.60 -20.57
N PRO A 47 25.83 -1.32 -20.86
CA PRO A 47 25.84 -2.78 -20.92
C PRO A 47 25.45 -3.52 -19.63
N ARG A 48 25.47 -2.86 -18.46
CA ARG A 48 24.97 -3.45 -17.19
C ARG A 48 23.44 -3.39 -17.06
N VAL A 49 22.77 -2.64 -17.93
CA VAL A 49 21.31 -2.66 -18.04
C VAL A 49 20.92 -3.89 -18.85
N GLN A 50 20.37 -4.88 -18.17
CA GLN A 50 19.88 -6.11 -18.78
C GLN A 50 18.45 -5.91 -19.24
N LEU A 51 18.30 -5.60 -20.54
CA LEU A 51 17.00 -5.53 -21.18
C LEU A 51 16.42 -6.95 -21.28
N GLY A 52 15.32 -7.18 -20.56
CA GLY A 52 14.58 -8.44 -20.62
C GLY A 52 13.94 -8.68 -21.99
N LYS A 53 13.45 -9.91 -22.23
CA LYS A 53 12.61 -10.17 -23.40
C LYS A 53 11.38 -9.27 -23.34
N GLU A 54 10.98 -8.76 -24.50
CA GLU A 54 9.78 -7.95 -24.61
C GLU A 54 8.55 -8.77 -24.21
N GLU A 55 7.72 -8.18 -23.38
CA GLU A 55 6.49 -8.80 -22.89
C GLU A 55 5.30 -8.05 -23.50
N SER A 56 4.29 -8.81 -23.91
CA SER A 56 3.01 -8.24 -24.33
C SER A 56 2.21 -7.91 -23.08
N ALA A 57 1.73 -6.67 -22.96
CA ALA A 57 0.82 -6.29 -21.88
C ALA A 57 -0.60 -6.11 -22.42
N ASP A 58 -1.58 -6.60 -21.66
CA ASP A 58 -2.98 -6.19 -21.82
C ASP A 58 -3.18 -4.84 -21.12
N ALA A 59 -2.60 -3.80 -21.73
CA ALA A 59 -2.63 -2.43 -21.25
C ALA A 59 -2.88 -1.47 -22.41
N SER A 60 -3.46 -0.31 -22.13
CA SER A 60 -3.71 0.71 -23.16
C SER A 60 -2.42 1.38 -23.64
N MET A 61 -1.47 1.62 -22.74
CA MET A 61 -0.21 2.29 -23.03
C MET A 61 0.96 1.32 -22.84
N PRO A 62 1.97 1.32 -23.74
CA PRO A 62 3.23 0.62 -23.49
C PRO A 62 3.97 1.30 -22.34
N PHE A 63 4.82 0.54 -21.65
CA PHE A 63 5.58 1.07 -20.53
C PHE A 63 6.91 0.34 -20.32
N ILE A 64 7.86 1.06 -19.76
CA ILE A 64 9.08 0.51 -19.17
C ILE A 64 8.77 0.19 -17.71
N GLU A 65 9.20 -0.96 -17.20
CA GLU A 65 8.97 -1.38 -15.82
C GLU A 65 10.28 -1.60 -15.06
N ILE A 66 10.33 -1.08 -13.84
CA ILE A 66 11.40 -1.21 -12.86
C ILE A 66 10.81 -1.86 -11.61
N ARG A 67 11.38 -2.99 -11.17
CA ARG A 67 10.98 -3.75 -9.96
C ARG A 67 9.49 -4.15 -9.86
N GLY A 68 8.74 -4.15 -10.96
CA GLY A 68 7.34 -4.60 -11.00
C GLY A 68 6.30 -3.56 -10.55
N ASN A 69 6.72 -2.44 -9.97
CA ASN A 69 5.83 -1.45 -9.37
C ASN A 69 6.15 0.00 -9.74
N LEU A 70 7.23 0.25 -10.48
CA LEU A 70 7.53 1.55 -11.07
C LEU A 70 7.44 1.44 -12.60
N ARG A 71 6.50 2.18 -13.20
CA ARG A 71 6.21 2.16 -14.64
C ARG A 71 6.42 3.51 -15.27
N TYR A 72 6.92 3.51 -16.50
CA TYR A 72 7.07 4.69 -17.35
C TYR A 72 6.37 4.47 -18.68
N SER A 73 5.23 5.11 -18.90
CA SER A 73 4.67 5.37 -20.23
C SER A 73 5.19 6.73 -20.70
N ALA A 74 6.51 6.79 -20.88
CA ALA A 74 7.26 7.97 -21.25
C ALA A 74 8.61 7.54 -21.86
N VAL A 75 9.23 8.41 -22.65
CA VAL A 75 10.62 8.25 -23.11
C VAL A 75 11.50 9.18 -22.26
N PRO A 76 12.24 8.67 -21.26
CA PRO A 76 12.91 9.50 -20.26
C PRO A 76 14.23 10.06 -20.80
N LEU A 77 14.12 11.05 -21.67
CA LEU A 77 15.23 11.81 -22.27
C LEU A 77 15.20 13.27 -21.79
N GLY A 78 16.22 14.04 -22.17
CA GLY A 78 16.35 15.45 -21.77
C GLY A 78 16.42 15.62 -20.25
N LEU A 79 15.50 16.42 -19.70
CA LEU A 79 15.46 16.73 -18.26
C LEU A 79 15.06 15.52 -17.40
N GLU A 80 14.36 14.53 -17.98
CA GLU A 80 13.90 13.33 -17.26
C GLU A 80 14.91 12.17 -17.28
N LEU A 81 16.02 12.31 -18.03
CA LEU A 81 17.04 11.28 -18.09
C LEU A 81 17.70 11.04 -16.72
N ASP A 82 18.11 12.11 -16.02
CA ASP A 82 18.81 11.98 -14.75
C ASP A 82 17.93 11.36 -13.64
N PRO A 83 16.67 11.79 -13.42
CA PRO A 83 15.76 11.10 -12.51
C PRO A 83 15.55 9.61 -12.84
N PHE A 84 15.46 9.26 -14.12
CA PHE A 84 15.28 7.88 -14.54
C PHE A 84 16.52 7.01 -14.28
N LEU A 85 17.72 7.49 -14.63
CA LEU A 85 18.98 6.79 -14.33
C LEU A 85 19.19 6.62 -12.82
N GLN A 86 18.82 7.63 -12.02
CA GLN A 86 18.83 7.53 -10.57
C GLN A 86 17.86 6.45 -10.04
N ALA A 87 16.64 6.39 -10.57
CA ALA A 87 15.68 5.35 -10.20
C ALA A 87 16.24 3.94 -10.49
N LEU A 88 16.94 3.76 -11.61
CA LEU A 88 17.65 2.53 -11.95
C LEU A 88 18.79 2.22 -10.96
N SER A 89 19.67 3.18 -10.65
CA SER A 89 20.76 3.01 -9.66
C SER A 89 20.23 2.57 -8.29
N VAL A 90 19.13 3.17 -7.84
CA VAL A 90 18.53 2.84 -6.54
C VAL A 90 17.87 1.48 -6.59
N SER A 91 17.24 1.14 -7.71
CA SER A 91 16.61 -0.17 -7.90
C SER A 91 17.61 -1.33 -7.87
N SER A 92 18.83 -1.13 -8.35
CA SER A 92 19.92 -2.12 -8.33
C SER A 92 20.73 -2.12 -7.03
N GLY A 93 20.46 -1.18 -6.11
CA GLY A 93 21.24 -0.99 -4.89
C GLY A 93 22.61 -0.33 -5.11
N SER A 94 22.87 0.23 -6.29
CA SER A 94 24.10 0.99 -6.58
C SER A 94 24.08 2.39 -5.95
N GLU A 95 22.90 2.92 -5.64
CA GLU A 95 22.72 4.18 -4.92
C GLU A 95 21.73 3.99 -3.77
N ILE A 96 22.01 4.62 -2.63
CA ILE A 96 21.06 4.71 -1.51
C ILE A 96 20.54 6.13 -1.45
N LEU A 97 19.26 6.31 -1.73
CA LEU A 97 18.62 7.60 -1.54
C LEU A 97 18.15 7.82 -0.11
N PHE A 98 18.38 9.04 0.36
CA PHE A 98 17.94 9.47 1.67
C PHE A 98 16.44 9.81 1.63
N MET A 99 15.70 9.18 2.53
CA MET A 99 14.35 9.57 2.89
C MET A 99 14.29 9.69 4.42
N PRO A 100 13.66 10.74 4.97
CA PRO A 100 13.50 10.89 6.41
C PRO A 100 12.92 9.63 7.06
N VAL A 101 13.45 9.24 8.22
CA VAL A 101 13.03 8.03 8.94
C VAL A 101 11.53 8.02 9.20
N ALA A 102 10.96 9.16 9.60
CA ALA A 102 9.52 9.31 9.84
C ALA A 102 8.66 9.03 8.59
N LEU A 103 9.15 9.36 7.39
CA LEU A 103 8.43 9.04 6.15
C LEU A 103 8.57 7.56 5.78
N LYS A 104 9.76 6.97 5.99
CA LYS A 104 9.97 5.53 5.78
C LYS A 104 9.06 4.69 6.68
N GLU A 105 8.94 5.05 7.95
CA GLU A 105 8.07 4.38 8.91
C GLU A 105 6.60 4.46 8.47
N LYS A 106 6.11 5.64 8.09
CA LYS A 106 4.75 5.80 7.53
C LYS A 106 4.52 4.97 6.28
N LEU A 107 5.48 4.96 5.35
CA LEU A 107 5.39 4.14 4.15
C LEU A 107 5.37 2.65 4.46
N SER A 108 6.13 2.18 5.46
CA SER A 108 6.15 0.75 5.83
C SER A 108 4.83 0.24 6.37
N HIS A 109 3.93 1.13 6.80
CA HIS A 109 2.60 0.76 7.28
C HIS A 109 1.59 0.50 6.16
N ILE A 110 1.90 0.88 4.90
CA ILE A 110 1.04 0.61 3.75
C ILE A 110 1.19 -0.87 3.38
N ASP A 111 0.19 -1.68 3.73
CA ASP A 111 0.19 -3.13 3.51
C ASP A 111 -0.71 -3.59 2.34
N ARG A 112 -1.32 -2.63 1.62
CA ARG A 112 -2.15 -2.88 0.44
C ARG A 112 -1.66 -2.14 -0.80
N PRO A 113 -1.84 -2.74 -2.00
CA PRO A 113 -1.50 -2.07 -3.25
C PRO A 113 -2.18 -0.71 -3.39
N VAL A 114 -1.40 0.33 -3.64
CA VAL A 114 -1.87 1.68 -3.96
C VAL A 114 -1.30 2.15 -5.28
N ARG A 115 -2.13 2.77 -6.12
CA ARG A 115 -1.69 3.27 -7.43
C ARG A 115 -1.61 4.79 -7.46
N ILE A 116 -0.48 5.27 -7.97
CA ILE A 116 -0.16 6.68 -8.16
C ILE A 116 0.12 6.88 -9.64
N LYS A 117 -0.56 7.84 -10.27
CA LYS A 117 -0.20 8.35 -11.59
C LYS A 117 0.54 9.66 -11.42
N LEU A 118 1.65 9.84 -12.13
CA LEU A 118 2.37 11.10 -12.24
C LEU A 118 2.44 11.49 -13.72
N TYR A 119 1.77 12.58 -14.08
CA TYR A 119 1.86 13.17 -15.40
C TYR A 119 3.02 14.16 -15.48
N VAL A 120 3.87 13.97 -16.49
CA VAL A 120 5.02 14.83 -16.84
C VAL A 120 4.93 15.26 -18.30
N ALA A 121 5.83 16.14 -18.75
CA ALA A 121 6.00 16.44 -20.18
C ALA A 121 7.45 16.79 -20.48
N GLN A 122 7.88 16.56 -21.73
CA GLN A 122 9.21 16.97 -22.17
C GLN A 122 9.43 18.47 -22.00
N GLY A 123 10.62 18.85 -21.53
CA GLY A 123 11.00 20.25 -21.30
C GLY A 123 10.41 20.89 -20.04
N CYS A 124 9.58 20.18 -19.27
CA CYS A 124 9.07 20.65 -17.98
C CYS A 124 10.22 20.83 -16.97
N PRO A 125 10.49 22.05 -16.46
CA PRO A 125 11.64 22.28 -15.58
C PRO A 125 11.42 21.76 -14.15
N THR A 126 10.17 21.57 -13.73
CA THR A 126 9.80 21.15 -12.36
C THR A 126 9.56 19.65 -12.24
N CYS A 127 9.22 18.97 -13.33
CA CYS A 127 8.92 17.54 -13.37
C CYS A 127 10.07 16.65 -12.86
N PRO A 128 11.36 16.91 -13.20
CA PRO A 128 12.46 16.07 -12.76
C PRO A 128 12.57 15.98 -11.23
N ALA A 129 12.34 17.08 -10.52
CA ALA A 129 12.39 17.10 -9.06
C ALA A 129 11.26 16.27 -8.43
N VAL A 130 10.06 16.32 -9.02
CA VAL A 130 8.91 15.52 -8.57
C VAL A 130 9.13 14.04 -8.85
N VAL A 131 9.66 13.68 -10.03
CA VAL A 131 10.01 12.30 -10.37
C VAL A 131 11.02 11.75 -9.37
N ARG A 132 12.14 12.46 -9.12
CA ARG A 132 13.17 12.03 -8.15
C ARG A 132 12.61 11.73 -6.76
N ASN A 133 11.65 12.52 -6.30
CA ASN A 133 11.03 12.32 -4.99
C ASN A 133 10.04 11.15 -4.99
N LEU A 134 9.20 11.03 -6.02
CA LEU A 134 8.15 10.01 -6.05
C LEU A 134 8.67 8.61 -6.36
N VAL A 135 9.73 8.46 -7.16
CA VAL A 135 10.29 7.12 -7.46
C VAL A 135 10.80 6.42 -6.22
N LEU A 136 11.09 7.15 -5.14
CA LEU A 136 11.44 6.56 -3.85
C LEU A 136 10.33 5.69 -3.28
N LEU A 137 9.06 6.08 -3.48
CA LEU A 137 7.92 5.42 -2.86
C LEU A 137 7.81 3.94 -3.27
N PRO A 138 7.71 3.59 -4.58
CA PRO A 138 7.68 2.19 -5.02
C PRO A 138 9.00 1.44 -4.71
N LEU A 139 10.13 2.14 -4.68
CA LEU A 139 11.43 1.50 -4.39
C LEU A 139 11.57 1.13 -2.90
N GLN A 140 10.90 1.86 -2.00
CA GLN A 140 10.88 1.59 -0.55
C GLN A 140 9.76 0.64 -0.11
N ASN A 141 8.58 0.67 -0.75
CA ASN A 141 7.47 -0.23 -0.42
C ASN A 141 6.92 -0.91 -1.70
N PRO A 142 6.94 -2.25 -1.79
CA PRO A 142 6.45 -2.99 -2.96
C PRO A 142 4.94 -2.82 -3.22
N HIS A 143 4.15 -2.43 -2.21
CA HIS A 143 2.72 -2.16 -2.36
C HIS A 143 2.44 -0.79 -2.98
N VAL A 144 3.41 0.11 -3.05
CA VAL A 144 3.22 1.40 -3.74
C VAL A 144 3.56 1.20 -5.21
N HIS A 145 2.60 1.48 -6.08
CA HIS A 145 2.77 1.45 -7.53
C HIS A 145 2.75 2.87 -8.10
N LEU A 146 3.82 3.26 -8.78
CA LEU A 146 3.93 4.56 -9.45
C LEU A 146 3.94 4.35 -10.97
N HIS A 147 3.08 5.07 -11.68
CA HIS A 147 3.06 5.13 -13.13
C HIS A 147 3.34 6.56 -13.59
N VAL A 148 4.53 6.79 -14.13
CA VAL A 148 4.93 8.04 -14.76
C VAL A 148 4.45 8.04 -16.21
N ILE A 149 3.70 9.07 -16.61
CA ILE A 149 3.04 9.17 -17.91
C ILE A 149 3.44 10.49 -18.54
N ASP A 150 3.97 10.47 -19.76
CA ASP A 150 4.21 11.70 -20.52
C ASP A 150 2.89 12.17 -21.15
N ALA A 151 2.36 13.28 -20.68
CA ALA A 151 1.09 13.87 -21.14
C ALA A 151 1.15 14.36 -22.59
N GLY A 152 2.34 14.67 -23.11
CA GLY A 152 2.53 15.01 -24.53
C GLY A 152 2.57 13.77 -25.42
N LEU A 153 3.10 12.65 -24.90
CA LEU A 153 3.12 11.38 -25.60
C LEU A 153 1.76 10.66 -25.55
N PHE A 154 1.03 10.78 -24.43
CA PHE A 154 -0.28 10.17 -24.17
C PHE A 154 -1.34 11.23 -23.80
N PRO A 155 -1.69 12.14 -24.73
CA PRO A 155 -2.66 13.21 -24.47
C PRO A 155 -4.04 12.66 -24.10
N GLU A 156 -4.46 11.53 -24.68
CA GLU A 156 -5.74 10.90 -24.37
C GLU A 156 -5.83 10.43 -22.91
N ALA A 157 -4.71 9.98 -22.33
CA ALA A 157 -4.66 9.60 -20.92
C ALA A 157 -4.70 10.84 -20.02
N ALA A 158 -4.06 11.94 -20.43
CA ALA A 158 -4.10 13.21 -19.71
C ALA A 158 -5.52 13.83 -19.73
N GLU A 159 -6.18 13.80 -20.90
CA GLU A 159 -7.55 14.27 -21.07
C GLU A 159 -8.55 13.46 -20.22
N ALA A 160 -8.44 12.12 -20.24
CA ALA A 160 -9.31 11.23 -19.46
C ALA A 160 -9.22 11.52 -17.94
N ASP A 161 -8.03 11.83 -17.45
CA ASP A 161 -7.80 12.18 -16.04
C ASP A 161 -8.01 13.69 -15.74
N SER A 162 -8.42 14.47 -16.75
CA SER A 162 -8.62 15.94 -16.67
C SER A 162 -7.38 16.69 -16.19
N VAL A 163 -6.21 16.33 -16.74
CA VAL A 163 -4.92 16.97 -16.45
C VAL A 163 -4.80 18.26 -17.27
N LEU A 164 -4.75 19.39 -16.56
CA LEU A 164 -4.64 20.72 -17.18
C LEU A 164 -3.19 21.23 -17.28
N GLY A 165 -2.25 20.56 -16.60
CA GLY A 165 -0.85 20.96 -16.57
C GLY A 165 0.02 19.93 -15.83
N VAL A 166 1.34 20.08 -15.96
CA VAL A 166 2.32 19.16 -15.38
C VAL A 166 3.33 19.90 -14.49
N PRO A 167 3.92 19.24 -13.47
CA PRO A 167 3.61 17.88 -13.03
C PRO A 167 2.25 17.81 -12.32
N THR A 168 1.52 16.71 -12.53
CA THR A 168 0.27 16.41 -11.82
C THR A 168 0.30 14.99 -11.28
N ILE A 169 0.08 14.83 -9.98
CA ILE A 169 -0.04 13.54 -9.30
C ILE A 169 -1.52 13.24 -9.09
N ILE A 170 -1.92 12.01 -9.33
CA ILE A 170 -3.28 11.52 -9.10
C ILE A 170 -3.20 10.19 -8.36
N LEU A 171 -3.87 10.09 -7.22
CA LEU A 171 -4.11 8.83 -6.53
C LEU A 171 -5.40 8.19 -7.04
N GLU A 172 -5.49 6.87 -6.94
CA GLU A 172 -6.67 6.12 -7.39
C GLU A 172 -8.00 6.51 -6.69
N ASN A 173 -7.96 7.19 -5.53
CA ASN A 173 -9.14 7.78 -4.88
C ASN A 173 -9.52 9.18 -5.40
N GLY A 174 -8.83 9.67 -6.43
CA GLY A 174 -9.09 10.96 -7.07
C GLY A 174 -8.37 12.16 -6.43
N LEU A 175 -7.68 11.98 -5.29
CA LEU A 175 -6.82 13.03 -4.73
C LEU A 175 -5.74 13.41 -5.73
N ARG A 176 -5.53 14.72 -5.90
CA ARG A 176 -4.61 15.25 -6.90
C ARG A 176 -3.78 16.41 -6.38
N TRP A 177 -2.56 16.52 -6.89
CA TRP A 177 -1.63 17.60 -6.63
C TRP A 177 -1.06 18.09 -7.94
N SER A 178 -0.82 19.40 -8.06
CA SER A 178 -0.21 20.00 -9.24
C SER A 178 0.87 21.00 -8.83
N GLY A 179 1.95 21.08 -9.61
CA GLY A 179 3.02 22.08 -9.40
C GLY A 179 4.07 21.67 -8.37
N ALA A 180 4.32 22.52 -7.36
CA ALA A 180 5.31 22.27 -6.32
C ALA A 180 4.71 21.35 -5.24
N ILE A 181 5.17 20.11 -5.21
CA ILE A 181 4.56 19.05 -4.39
C ILE A 181 5.55 18.58 -3.34
N ARG A 182 5.11 18.52 -2.08
CA ARG A 182 5.90 18.02 -0.96
C ARG A 182 5.69 16.51 -0.81
N LEU A 183 6.78 15.76 -0.72
CA LEU A 183 6.71 14.30 -0.60
C LEU A 183 5.97 13.86 0.67
N GLU A 184 6.13 14.62 1.75
CA GLU A 184 5.48 14.42 3.03
C GLU A 184 3.95 14.40 2.90
N GLU A 185 3.38 15.28 2.08
CA GLU A 185 1.92 15.34 1.87
C GLU A 185 1.41 14.10 1.14
N ILE A 186 2.16 13.61 0.16
CA ILE A 186 1.82 12.40 -0.58
C ILE A 186 1.90 11.19 0.34
N VAL A 187 2.97 11.06 1.13
CA VAL A 187 3.12 9.96 2.10
C VAL A 187 2.02 10.01 3.16
N GLU A 188 1.68 11.19 3.67
CA GLU A 188 0.57 11.35 4.62
C GLU A 188 -0.77 10.96 4.00
N ALA A 189 -1.02 11.38 2.75
CA ALA A 189 -2.22 10.99 2.04
C ALA A 189 -2.29 9.47 1.86
N LEU A 190 -1.20 8.83 1.42
CA LEU A 190 -1.13 7.37 1.25
C LEU A 190 -1.35 6.62 2.57
N ALA A 191 -0.68 7.04 3.65
CA ALA A 191 -0.88 6.46 4.98
C ALA A 191 -2.29 6.73 5.53
N SER A 192 -2.92 7.84 5.12
CA SER A 192 -4.31 8.14 5.46
C SER A 192 -5.34 7.36 4.65
N ARG A 193 -4.94 6.69 3.57
CA ARG A 193 -5.86 5.85 2.78
C ARG A 193 -6.22 4.56 3.51
N ASP A 194 -5.31 4.03 4.34
CA ASP A 194 -5.68 2.98 5.30
C ASP A 194 -6.73 3.50 6.31
N ARG A 195 -6.69 4.80 6.63
CA ARG A 195 -7.74 5.45 7.43
C ARG A 195 -9.04 5.71 6.66
N SER A 196 -9.11 5.51 5.34
CA SER A 196 -10.18 6.03 4.47
C SER A 196 -11.22 5.01 4.01
N GLY A 197 -11.58 4.04 4.86
CA GLY A 197 -12.90 3.40 4.82
C GLY A 197 -13.77 3.75 6.03
N LEU A 198 -13.15 4.18 7.12
CA LEU A 198 -13.77 4.36 8.42
C LEU A 198 -13.13 5.56 9.11
N SER A 199 -13.55 6.78 8.75
CA SER A 199 -13.09 7.94 9.52
C SER A 199 -13.55 7.77 10.96
N THR A 200 -12.60 7.78 11.90
CA THR A 200 -12.82 7.51 13.32
C THR A 200 -14.00 8.31 13.87
N PRO A 201 -14.16 9.64 13.61
CA PRO A 201 -15.28 10.39 14.17
C PRO A 201 -16.66 10.04 13.57
N ALA A 202 -16.74 9.74 12.27
CA ALA A 202 -18.02 9.45 11.62
C ALA A 202 -18.48 8.03 11.95
N VAL A 203 -17.54 7.07 11.94
CA VAL A 203 -17.82 5.69 12.32
C VAL A 203 -18.12 5.59 13.80
N GLU A 204 -17.35 6.26 14.67
CA GLU A 204 -17.69 6.35 16.09
C GLU A 204 -19.12 6.85 16.30
N ARG A 205 -19.52 7.93 15.60
CA ARG A 205 -20.86 8.48 15.71
C ARG A 205 -21.92 7.49 15.24
N MET A 206 -21.69 6.82 14.10
CA MET A 206 -22.58 5.77 13.60
C MET A 206 -22.72 4.62 14.60
N LEU A 207 -21.62 4.17 15.22
CA LEU A 207 -21.63 3.12 16.23
C LEU A 207 -22.40 3.54 17.48
N GLN A 208 -22.20 4.77 17.94
CA GLN A 208 -22.94 5.36 19.08
C GLN A 208 -24.44 5.52 18.80
N GLU A 209 -24.81 5.79 17.54
CA GLU A 209 -26.20 5.94 17.08
C GLU A 209 -26.88 4.58 16.76
N GLY A 210 -26.19 3.45 16.99
CA GLY A 210 -26.74 2.11 16.78
C GLY A 210 -26.72 1.64 15.32
N HIS A 211 -25.93 2.28 14.46
CA HIS A 211 -25.77 1.92 13.05
C HIS A 211 -24.67 0.86 12.81
N ALA A 212 -24.52 -0.09 13.74
CA ALA A 212 -23.50 -1.14 13.70
C ALA A 212 -23.55 -1.96 12.41
N SER A 213 -24.75 -2.34 11.94
CA SER A 213 -24.93 -3.10 10.70
C SER A 213 -24.39 -2.41 9.46
N ARG A 214 -24.55 -1.08 9.39
CA ARG A 214 -24.01 -0.30 8.28
C ARG A 214 -22.48 -0.28 8.31
N VAL A 215 -21.89 -0.18 9.49
CA VAL A 215 -20.43 -0.25 9.67
C VAL A 215 -19.90 -1.63 9.30
N ALA A 216 -20.58 -2.71 9.73
CA ALA A 216 -20.26 -4.08 9.36
C ALA A 216 -20.27 -4.27 7.83
N GLN A 217 -21.31 -3.80 7.15
CA GLN A 217 -21.42 -3.86 5.70
C GLN A 217 -20.29 -3.09 4.99
N MET A 218 -19.94 -1.90 5.48
CA MET A 218 -18.82 -1.13 4.95
C MET A 218 -17.49 -1.87 5.08
N ILE A 219 -17.26 -2.51 6.23
CA ILE A 219 -16.04 -3.31 6.48
C ILE A 219 -15.99 -4.54 5.58
N MET A 220 -17.10 -5.27 5.45
CA MET A 220 -17.17 -6.44 4.57
C MET A 220 -17.00 -6.06 3.10
N ALA A 221 -17.58 -4.93 2.66
CA ALA A 221 -17.38 -4.40 1.31
C ALA A 221 -15.92 -3.99 1.04
N ASN A 222 -15.20 -3.54 2.08
CA ASN A 222 -13.75 -3.27 2.00
C ASN A 222 -12.91 -4.55 1.90
N GLY A 223 -13.49 -5.72 2.21
CA GLY A 223 -12.81 -7.03 2.16
C GLY A 223 -11.75 -7.25 3.24
N ALA A 224 -11.60 -6.31 4.19
CA ALA A 224 -10.60 -6.38 5.24
C ALA A 224 -10.97 -5.44 6.41
N ILE A 225 -10.74 -5.89 7.65
CA ILE A 225 -11.02 -5.14 8.89
C ILE A 225 -9.91 -4.11 9.12
N PRO A 226 -10.20 -2.79 9.08
CA PRO A 226 -9.17 -1.76 9.26
C PRO A 226 -8.63 -1.71 10.69
N ARG A 227 -7.36 -1.31 10.84
CA ARG A 227 -6.70 -1.19 12.16
C ARG A 227 -7.46 -0.25 13.09
N GLU A 228 -7.98 0.84 12.55
CA GLU A 228 -8.73 1.86 13.27
C GLU A 228 -10.00 1.26 13.89
N PHE A 229 -10.64 0.32 13.20
CA PHE A 229 -11.79 -0.39 13.75
C PHE A 229 -11.39 -1.36 14.85
N ILE A 230 -10.22 -2.01 14.74
CA ILE A 230 -9.64 -2.82 15.83
C ILE A 230 -9.36 -1.94 17.05
N ASP A 231 -8.90 -0.70 16.84
CA ASP A 231 -8.71 0.25 17.93
C ASP A 231 -10.05 0.59 18.62
N LEU A 232 -11.15 0.71 17.87
CA LEU A 232 -12.51 0.89 18.43
C LEU A 232 -13.01 -0.33 19.23
N LEU A 233 -12.61 -1.55 18.86
CA LEU A 233 -12.88 -2.75 19.67
C LEU A 233 -12.13 -2.76 21.00
N THR A 234 -11.05 -1.96 21.10
CA THR A 234 -10.24 -1.81 22.32
C THR A 234 -10.39 -0.46 23.00
N GLU A 235 -11.37 0.35 22.58
CA GLU A 235 -11.63 1.69 23.09
C GLU A 235 -12.16 1.65 24.53
N GLU A 236 -11.72 2.56 25.41
CA GLU A 236 -12.18 2.57 26.81
C GLU A 236 -13.61 3.08 26.96
N ARG A 237 -14.05 4.00 26.09
CA ARG A 237 -15.44 4.50 26.04
C ARG A 237 -16.40 3.37 25.69
N PHE A 238 -17.11 2.87 26.72
CA PHE A 238 -18.03 1.74 26.61
C PHE A 238 -19.04 1.86 25.47
N THR A 239 -19.64 3.04 25.24
CA THR A 239 -20.65 3.24 24.20
C THR A 239 -20.10 3.05 22.78
N VAL A 240 -18.86 3.47 22.54
CA VAL A 240 -18.18 3.29 21.26
C VAL A 240 -17.82 1.82 21.06
N ARG A 241 -17.20 1.22 22.09
CA ARG A 241 -16.77 -0.18 22.06
C ARG A 241 -17.95 -1.13 21.86
N LEU A 242 -19.07 -0.89 22.56
CA LEU A 242 -20.30 -1.69 22.41
C LEU A 242 -20.83 -1.66 20.97
N GLY A 243 -20.82 -0.50 20.31
CA GLY A 243 -21.21 -0.41 18.91
C GLY A 243 -20.24 -1.18 18.00
N ALA A 244 -18.94 -1.07 18.24
CA ALA A 244 -17.92 -1.82 17.48
C ALA A 244 -18.09 -3.34 17.67
N MET A 245 -18.35 -3.78 18.90
CA MET A 245 -18.67 -5.18 19.23
C MET A 245 -19.89 -5.68 18.45
N ALA A 246 -20.99 -4.93 18.43
CA ALA A 246 -22.18 -5.28 17.66
C ALA A 246 -21.90 -5.38 16.15
N ALA A 247 -21.08 -4.48 15.61
CA ALA A 247 -20.67 -4.56 14.21
C ALA A 247 -19.80 -5.80 13.95
N MET A 248 -18.95 -6.22 14.90
CA MET A 248 -18.18 -7.46 14.77
C MET A 248 -19.04 -8.71 14.85
N GLU A 249 -20.04 -8.77 15.72
CA GLU A 249 -20.97 -9.90 15.76
C GLU A 249 -21.64 -10.11 14.39
N GLU A 250 -22.00 -9.03 13.71
CA GLU A 250 -22.57 -9.11 12.37
C GLU A 250 -21.55 -9.60 11.32
N ILE A 251 -20.29 -9.16 11.40
CA ILE A 251 -19.22 -9.66 10.53
C ILE A 251 -18.93 -11.14 10.80
N ILE A 252 -18.93 -11.57 12.06
CA ILE A 252 -18.73 -12.98 12.46
C ILE A 252 -19.80 -13.87 11.82
N GLN A 253 -21.05 -13.42 11.84
CA GLN A 253 -22.18 -14.17 11.27
C GLN A 253 -22.13 -14.25 9.75
N GLN A 254 -21.70 -13.19 9.07
CA GLN A 254 -21.77 -13.09 7.61
C GLN A 254 -20.47 -13.49 6.89
N ASN A 255 -19.31 -13.29 7.51
CA ASN A 255 -18.00 -13.54 6.92
C ASN A 255 -16.96 -13.93 7.98
N HIS A 256 -17.09 -15.15 8.50
CA HIS A 256 -16.18 -15.70 9.52
C HIS A 256 -14.69 -15.67 9.13
N PRO A 257 -14.27 -16.01 7.89
CA PRO A 257 -12.87 -15.90 7.49
C PRO A 257 -12.29 -14.50 7.61
N LEU A 258 -13.08 -13.47 7.27
CA LEU A 258 -12.69 -12.08 7.49
C LEU A 258 -12.64 -11.75 8.98
N ALA A 259 -13.62 -12.19 9.77
CA ALA A 259 -13.62 -11.97 11.22
C ALA A 259 -12.39 -12.57 11.91
N ALA A 260 -11.94 -13.75 11.49
CA ALA A 260 -10.76 -14.44 12.04
C ALA A 260 -9.46 -13.64 11.93
N THR A 261 -9.36 -12.65 11.02
CA THR A 261 -8.15 -11.84 10.85
C THR A 261 -7.84 -10.93 12.04
N ILE A 262 -8.81 -10.69 12.93
CA ILE A 262 -8.60 -9.82 14.12
C ILE A 262 -7.85 -10.51 15.25
N THR A 263 -7.76 -11.84 15.25
CA THR A 263 -7.30 -12.64 16.39
C THR A 263 -5.91 -12.22 16.88
N LYS A 264 -4.92 -12.21 15.98
CA LYS A 264 -3.56 -11.77 16.28
C LYS A 264 -3.50 -10.28 16.67
N PRO A 265 -4.07 -9.33 15.90
CA PRO A 265 -4.10 -7.92 16.29
C PRO A 265 -4.71 -7.62 17.66
N LEU A 266 -5.80 -8.31 18.05
CA LEU A 266 -6.41 -8.13 19.38
C LEU A 266 -5.51 -8.71 20.48
N TRP A 267 -4.92 -9.87 20.24
CA TRP A 267 -4.00 -10.49 21.20
C TRP A 267 -2.78 -9.60 21.50
N GLU A 268 -2.22 -8.95 20.47
CA GLU A 268 -1.10 -8.00 20.64
C GLU A 268 -1.45 -6.80 21.55
N ARG A 269 -2.74 -6.51 21.76
CA ARG A 269 -3.24 -5.44 22.64
C ARG A 269 -3.66 -5.92 24.03
N PHE A 270 -3.86 -7.23 24.23
CA PHE A 270 -4.52 -7.80 25.41
C PHE A 270 -3.90 -7.37 26.76
N GLU A 271 -2.58 -7.38 26.88
CA GLU A 271 -1.89 -7.01 28.14
C GLU A 271 -1.87 -5.49 28.41
N ARG A 272 -2.26 -4.66 27.44
CA ARG A 272 -2.16 -3.19 27.51
C ARG A 272 -3.49 -2.50 27.76
N VAL A 273 -4.59 -3.26 27.82
CA VAL A 273 -5.95 -2.73 27.94
C VAL A 273 -6.54 -3.04 29.31
N THR A 274 -7.62 -2.34 29.66
CA THR A 274 -8.31 -2.52 30.94
C THR A 274 -9.06 -3.85 31.00
N GLU A 275 -9.32 -4.36 32.21
CA GLU A 275 -10.01 -5.65 32.40
C GLU A 275 -11.33 -5.80 31.62
N PRO A 276 -12.23 -4.79 31.56
CA PRO A 276 -13.44 -4.90 30.74
C PRO A 276 -13.14 -5.12 29.25
N VAL A 277 -12.10 -4.47 28.73
CA VAL A 277 -11.68 -4.63 27.34
C VAL A 277 -10.98 -5.99 27.12
N GLN A 278 -10.24 -6.48 28.12
CA GLN A 278 -9.67 -7.84 28.09
C GLN A 278 -10.77 -8.90 27.94
N ILE A 279 -11.87 -8.75 28.67
CA ILE A 279 -13.05 -9.63 28.57
C ILE A 279 -13.62 -9.61 27.15
N ASP A 280 -13.83 -8.43 26.57
CA ASP A 280 -14.35 -8.30 25.20
C ASP A 280 -13.40 -8.92 24.16
N ILE A 281 -12.08 -8.76 24.33
CA ILE A 281 -11.08 -9.43 23.49
C ILE A 281 -11.22 -10.95 23.59
N LEU A 282 -11.27 -11.50 24.81
CA LEU A 282 -11.38 -12.95 25.01
C LEU A 282 -12.66 -13.50 24.38
N TYR A 283 -13.78 -12.79 24.54
CA TYR A 283 -15.04 -13.12 23.89
C TYR A 283 -14.86 -13.21 22.36
N LEU A 284 -14.30 -12.17 21.74
CA LEU A 284 -14.07 -12.13 20.29
C LEU A 284 -13.11 -13.24 19.83
N LEU A 285 -12.06 -13.54 20.59
CA LEU A 285 -11.15 -14.66 20.30
C LEU A 285 -11.87 -16.01 20.36
N GLY A 286 -12.84 -16.18 21.27
CA GLY A 286 -13.71 -17.37 21.30
C GLY A 286 -14.57 -17.49 20.05
N GLU A 287 -15.19 -16.39 19.61
CA GLU A 287 -16.07 -16.36 18.42
C GLU A 287 -15.31 -16.52 17.10
N THR A 288 -14.10 -15.98 17.00
CA THR A 288 -13.33 -15.89 15.74
C THR A 288 -12.16 -16.84 15.64
N GLY A 289 -11.63 -17.30 16.78
CA GLY A 289 -10.41 -18.09 16.87
C GLY A 289 -10.50 -19.46 16.21
N SER A 290 -9.35 -20.06 15.96
CA SER A 290 -9.23 -21.45 15.53
C SER A 290 -8.61 -22.29 16.64
N ARG A 291 -8.36 -23.57 16.38
CA ARG A 291 -7.63 -24.44 17.32
C ARG A 291 -6.24 -23.88 17.66
N GLU A 292 -5.63 -23.14 16.76
CA GLU A 292 -4.33 -22.48 16.99
C GLU A 292 -4.41 -21.35 18.01
N THR A 293 -5.62 -20.82 18.28
CA THR A 293 -5.87 -19.78 19.28
C THR A 293 -6.01 -20.36 20.70
N ILE A 294 -6.30 -21.65 20.85
CA ILE A 294 -6.52 -22.29 22.17
C ILE A 294 -5.31 -22.12 23.10
N PRO A 295 -4.05 -22.42 22.69
CA PRO A 295 -2.89 -22.24 23.57
C PRO A 295 -2.74 -20.80 24.09
N THR A 296 -3.13 -19.83 23.26
CA THR A 296 -3.14 -18.41 23.62
C THR A 296 -4.15 -18.13 24.73
N LEU A 297 -5.38 -18.63 24.61
CA LEU A 297 -6.41 -18.49 25.65
C LEU A 297 -6.05 -19.26 26.93
N GLU A 298 -5.48 -20.45 26.81
CA GLU A 298 -5.02 -21.25 27.95
C GLU A 298 -3.86 -20.58 28.71
N SER A 299 -3.06 -19.73 28.04
CA SER A 299 -2.02 -18.94 28.72
C SER A 299 -2.62 -17.95 29.74
N VAL A 300 -3.83 -17.43 29.50
CA VAL A 300 -4.55 -16.55 30.43
C VAL A 300 -4.99 -17.30 31.69
N LEU A 301 -5.42 -18.56 31.55
CA LEU A 301 -5.81 -19.42 32.67
C LEU A 301 -4.63 -19.64 33.64
N ASN A 302 -3.44 -19.83 33.07
CA ASN A 302 -2.20 -20.07 33.82
C ASN A 302 -1.51 -18.77 34.26
N GLY A 303 -1.94 -17.62 33.75
CA GLY A 303 -1.36 -16.30 34.01
C GLY A 303 -1.83 -15.65 35.33
N ARG A 304 -1.32 -14.43 35.56
CA ARG A 304 -1.67 -13.58 36.73
C ARG A 304 -2.88 -12.67 36.43
N HIS A 305 -3.97 -13.26 35.97
CA HIS A 305 -5.23 -12.54 35.73
C HIS A 305 -6.24 -12.80 36.85
N ARG A 306 -7.24 -11.91 36.98
CA ARG A 306 -8.35 -12.10 37.93
C ARG A 306 -9.26 -13.24 37.48
N GLU A 307 -9.99 -13.84 38.44
CA GLU A 307 -10.80 -15.04 38.17
C GLU A 307 -11.84 -14.84 37.07
N HIS A 308 -12.49 -13.67 37.03
CA HIS A 308 -13.48 -13.36 35.98
C HIS A 308 -12.86 -13.34 34.57
N VAL A 309 -11.61 -12.89 34.41
CA VAL A 309 -10.92 -12.91 33.11
C VAL A 309 -10.59 -14.35 32.71
N LYS A 310 -10.20 -15.18 33.70
CA LYS A 310 -9.94 -16.59 33.48
C LYS A 310 -11.20 -17.38 33.12
N GLU A 311 -12.33 -17.04 33.73
CA GLU A 311 -13.63 -17.65 33.42
C GLU A 311 -14.01 -17.42 31.95
N VAL A 312 -13.94 -16.17 31.48
CA VAL A 312 -14.22 -15.85 30.07
C VAL A 312 -13.23 -16.54 29.14
N ALA A 313 -11.94 -16.62 29.49
CA ALA A 313 -10.95 -17.35 28.70
C ALA A 313 -11.31 -18.84 28.56
N ARG A 314 -11.83 -19.46 29.63
CA ARG A 314 -12.27 -20.87 29.63
C ARG A 314 -13.47 -21.07 28.71
N GLU A 315 -14.49 -20.21 28.83
CA GLU A 315 -15.65 -20.23 27.92
C GLU A 315 -15.25 -20.07 26.46
N SER A 316 -14.30 -19.17 26.17
CA SER A 316 -13.80 -18.97 24.82
C SER A 316 -13.09 -20.20 24.25
N VAL A 317 -12.35 -20.95 25.07
CA VAL A 317 -11.75 -22.24 24.67
C VAL A 317 -12.85 -23.26 24.36
N GLU A 318 -13.87 -23.35 25.21
CA GLU A 318 -15.01 -24.26 25.01
C GLU A 318 -15.75 -23.95 23.71
N ARG A 319 -16.06 -22.68 23.42
CA ARG A 319 -16.70 -22.27 22.16
C ARG A 319 -15.90 -22.66 20.92
N ILE A 320 -14.58 -22.51 20.95
CA ILE A 320 -13.72 -22.95 19.84
C ILE A 320 -13.78 -24.48 19.68
N ARG A 321 -13.72 -25.22 20.78
CA ARG A 321 -13.80 -26.69 20.76
C ARG A 321 -15.13 -27.19 20.21
N GLU A 322 -16.24 -26.61 20.65
CA GLU A 322 -17.59 -26.91 20.15
C GLU A 322 -17.70 -26.61 18.65
N ARG A 323 -17.28 -25.41 18.22
CA ARG A 323 -17.32 -25.01 16.81
C ARG A 323 -16.44 -25.90 15.92
N THR A 324 -15.36 -26.44 16.46
CA THR A 324 -14.41 -27.28 15.71
C THR A 324 -14.60 -28.79 15.92
N GLY A 325 -15.68 -29.21 16.60
CA GLY A 325 -16.10 -30.61 16.69
C GLY A 325 -15.30 -31.48 17.67
N GLU A 326 -14.65 -30.90 18.68
CA GLU A 326 -13.94 -31.62 19.75
C GLU A 326 -14.67 -31.41 21.09
N SER A 327 -15.82 -32.04 21.27
CA SER A 327 -16.37 -32.22 22.62
C SER A 327 -15.55 -33.30 23.32
N GLY A 328 -14.79 -32.89 24.35
CA GLY A 328 -14.20 -33.80 25.34
C GLY A 328 -15.23 -34.17 26.39
#